data_AF-A0A4C1SFT0-F1
#
_entry.id   AF-A0A4C1SFT0-F1
#
_cell.length_a   1.000
_cell.length_b   1.000
_cell.length_c   1.000
_cell.angle_alpha   90.00
_cell.angle_beta   90.00
_cell.angle_gamma   90.00
#
_symmetry.space_group_name_H-M   'P 1'
#
loop_
_entity.id
_entity.type
_entity.pdbx_description
1 polymer ?
#
loop_
_entity_poly.entity_id
_entity_poly.type
_entity_poly.pdbx_seq_one_letter_code
_entity_poly.pdbx_strand_id
1 'polypeptide(L)'
;MLEIKQKPVTLTREVLGFATNRIQYAILNEVWHLIENDVLTVADVDAVMTQGLGLRYAFLGPLETAHLNANGIADYVQRFGSEIWKVSQTYEPTPEMKDGKTLAKLSQQCEKIVPHEKLDERRAQRDAF
;
A
#
# COMPACT_ATOMS: atom_id res chain seq x y z
N MET A 1 6.47 27.15 1.61
CA MET A 1 6.31 25.66 1.68
C MET A 1 7.13 25.08 2.83
N LEU A 2 8.47 25.17 2.80
CA LEU A 2 9.30 24.79 3.95
C LEU A 2 9.07 25.71 5.18
N GLU A 3 8.81 26.99 4.94
CA GLU A 3 8.46 27.98 5.98
C GLU A 3 7.17 27.64 6.76
N ILE A 4 6.27 26.87 6.15
CA ILE A 4 5.05 26.36 6.80
C ILE A 4 5.19 24.88 7.23
N LYS A 5 6.43 24.38 7.29
CA LYS A 5 6.80 23.01 7.72
C LYS A 5 6.22 21.89 6.85
N GLN A 6 5.93 22.16 5.58
CA GLN A 6 5.55 21.14 4.60
C GLN A 6 6.77 20.63 3.84
N LYS A 7 6.74 19.37 3.40
CA LYS A 7 7.80 18.76 2.60
C LYS A 7 7.38 18.68 1.13
N PRO A 8 7.74 19.66 0.29
CA PRO A 8 7.37 19.63 -1.12
C PRO A 8 8.15 18.54 -1.87
N VAL A 9 7.52 17.95 -2.88
CA VAL A 9 8.14 17.03 -3.84
C VAL A 9 7.88 17.56 -5.24
N THR A 10 8.93 17.65 -6.06
CA THR A 10 8.83 18.14 -7.45
C THR A 10 8.75 16.98 -8.41
N LEU A 11 7.72 16.98 -9.26
CA LEU A 11 7.65 16.08 -10.41
C LEU A 11 8.41 16.69 -11.58
N THR A 12 9.26 15.89 -12.24
CA THR A 12 10.00 16.34 -13.43
C THR A 12 9.09 16.48 -14.66
N ARG A 13 7.94 15.81 -14.65
CA ARG A 13 6.88 15.89 -15.65
C ARG A 13 5.55 15.48 -15.04
N GLU A 14 4.47 15.90 -15.67
CA GLU A 14 3.13 15.47 -15.28
C GLU A 14 2.90 13.98 -15.57
N VAL A 15 2.17 13.34 -14.65
CA VAL A 15 1.66 11.96 -14.78
C VAL A 15 0.28 11.87 -14.14
N LEU A 16 -0.62 11.08 -14.74
CA LEU A 16 -1.93 10.82 -14.15
C LEU A 16 -1.78 10.19 -12.76
N GLY A 17 -2.45 10.78 -11.77
CA GLY A 17 -2.43 10.35 -10.37
C GLY A 17 -1.27 10.88 -9.54
N PHE A 18 -0.38 11.71 -10.11
CA PHE A 18 0.84 12.17 -9.42
C PHE A 18 1.69 11.00 -8.87
N ALA A 19 2.68 11.26 -8.01
CA ALA A 19 3.51 10.18 -7.46
C ALA A 19 2.77 9.36 -6.39
N THR A 20 2.08 10.03 -5.46
CA THR A 20 1.47 9.39 -4.28
C THR A 20 0.42 8.36 -4.67
N ASN A 21 -0.57 8.73 -5.52
CA ASN A 21 -1.62 7.77 -5.87
C ASN A 21 -1.08 6.61 -6.69
N ARG A 22 -0.03 6.80 -7.50
CA ARG A 22 0.56 5.70 -8.26
C ARG A 22 1.17 4.63 -7.36
N ILE A 23 1.86 5.04 -6.29
CA ILE A 23 2.41 4.10 -5.30
C ILE A 23 1.27 3.47 -4.49
N GLN A 24 0.30 4.27 -4.03
CA GLN A 24 -0.84 3.76 -3.27
C GLN A 24 -1.68 2.76 -4.08
N TYR A 25 -1.92 3.03 -5.35
CA TYR A 25 -2.76 2.17 -6.20
C TYR A 25 -2.05 0.88 -6.57
N ALA A 26 -0.71 0.87 -6.67
CA ALA A 26 0.03 -0.38 -6.81
C ALA A 26 -0.22 -1.32 -5.62
N ILE A 27 -0.28 -0.78 -4.40
CA ILE A 27 -0.64 -1.54 -3.19
C ILE A 27 -2.11 -1.96 -3.24
N LEU A 28 -3.03 -1.04 -3.54
CA LEU A 28 -4.47 -1.33 -3.58
C LEU A 28 -4.82 -2.41 -4.61
N ASN A 29 -4.17 -2.41 -5.78
CA ASN A 29 -4.38 -3.41 -6.82
C ASN A 29 -4.01 -4.81 -6.32
N GLU A 30 -2.86 -4.95 -5.64
CA GLU A 30 -2.41 -6.25 -5.17
C GLU A 30 -3.26 -6.77 -4.01
N VAL A 31 -3.59 -5.91 -3.04
CA VAL A 31 -4.43 -6.35 -1.91
C VAL A 31 -5.86 -6.69 -2.35
N TRP A 32 -6.37 -6.04 -3.39
CA TRP A 32 -7.65 -6.42 -4.01
C TRP A 32 -7.60 -7.87 -4.50
N HIS A 33 -6.57 -8.23 -5.26
CA HIS A 33 -6.37 -9.59 -5.78
C HIS A 33 -6.14 -10.63 -4.69
N LEU A 34 -5.34 -10.30 -3.67
CA LEU A 34 -5.11 -11.20 -2.53
C LEU A 34 -6.40 -11.51 -1.77
N ILE A 35 -7.29 -10.51 -1.63
CA ILE A 35 -8.60 -10.72 -0.98
C ILE A 35 -9.57 -11.42 -1.93
N GLU A 36 -9.59 -11.07 -3.21
CA GLU A 36 -10.42 -11.72 -4.23
C GLU A 36 -10.18 -13.23 -4.30
N ASN A 37 -8.91 -13.62 -4.28
CA ASN A 37 -8.46 -15.01 -4.36
C ASN A 37 -8.39 -15.73 -3.00
N ASP A 38 -9.00 -15.18 -1.95
CA ASP A 38 -9.04 -15.79 -0.61
C ASP A 38 -7.64 -16.05 0.01
N VAL A 39 -6.62 -15.32 -0.41
CA VAL A 39 -5.25 -15.44 0.14
C VAL A 39 -5.16 -14.76 1.50
N LEU A 40 -5.82 -13.61 1.67
CA LEU A 40 -5.87 -12.86 2.92
C LEU A 40 -7.26 -12.28 3.18
N THR A 41 -7.58 -12.06 4.46
CA THR A 41 -8.72 -11.21 4.87
C THR A 41 -8.31 -9.73 4.89
N VAL A 42 -9.28 -8.81 4.94
CA VAL A 42 -9.02 -7.37 5.13
C VAL A 42 -8.22 -7.13 6.41
N ALA A 43 -8.56 -7.81 7.50
CA ALA A 43 -7.87 -7.67 8.77
C ALA A 43 -6.40 -8.12 8.67
N ASP A 44 -6.13 -9.21 7.95
CA ASP A 44 -4.76 -9.70 7.76
C ASP A 44 -3.94 -8.78 6.85
N VAL A 45 -4.52 -8.27 5.76
CA VAL A 45 -3.88 -7.26 4.91
C VAL A 45 -3.51 -6.02 5.73
N ASP A 46 -4.46 -5.51 6.52
CA ASP A 46 -4.21 -4.36 7.39
C ASP A 46 -3.16 -4.67 8.45
N ALA A 47 -3.08 -5.89 8.98
CA ALA A 47 -2.03 -6.30 9.91
C ALA A 47 -0.65 -6.36 9.24
N VAL A 48 -0.54 -6.91 8.03
CA VAL A 48 0.71 -6.92 7.24
C VAL A 48 1.26 -5.51 7.06
N MET A 49 0.38 -4.54 6.84
CA MET A 49 0.77 -3.14 6.71
C MET A 49 1.04 -2.50 8.08
N THR A 50 0.06 -2.44 8.96
CA THR A 50 0.15 -1.67 10.22
C THR A 50 1.11 -2.27 11.26
N GLN A 51 1.31 -3.59 11.26
CA GLN A 51 2.21 -4.30 12.18
C GLN A 51 3.53 -4.74 11.52
N GLY A 52 3.71 -4.46 10.22
CA GLY A 52 4.86 -4.93 9.44
C GLY A 52 5.41 -3.88 8.50
N LEU A 53 4.99 -3.91 7.24
CA LEU A 53 5.57 -3.13 6.15
C LEU A 53 5.37 -1.61 6.31
N GLY A 54 4.24 -1.19 6.86
CA GLY A 54 3.91 0.22 7.08
C GLY A 54 4.78 0.88 8.15
N LEU A 55 5.21 0.14 9.18
CA LEU A 55 6.04 0.70 10.25
C LEU A 55 7.37 1.25 9.73
N ARG A 56 8.04 0.54 8.82
CA ARG A 56 9.28 1.07 8.20
C ARG A 56 8.99 2.23 7.26
N TYR A 57 7.84 2.25 6.58
CA TYR A 57 7.45 3.32 5.66
C TYR A 57 6.97 4.60 6.34
N ALA A 58 6.69 4.55 7.65
CA ALA A 58 6.51 5.75 8.46
C ALA A 58 7.80 6.58 8.59
N PHE A 59 8.97 5.94 8.47
CA PHE A 59 10.27 6.59 8.69
C PHE A 59 11.16 6.63 7.44
N LEU A 60 11.12 5.59 6.61
CA LEU A 60 12.03 5.38 5.49
C LEU A 60 11.25 5.17 4.19
N GLY A 61 11.79 5.69 3.07
CA GLY A 61 11.24 5.39 1.74
C GLY A 61 11.53 3.95 1.30
N PRO A 62 10.84 3.43 0.25
CA PRO A 62 11.05 2.08 -0.25
C PRO A 62 12.48 1.83 -0.76
N LEU A 63 13.10 2.83 -1.40
CA LEU A 63 14.47 2.71 -1.91
C LEU A 63 15.53 2.75 -0.81
N GLU A 64 15.35 3.60 0.20
CA GLU A 64 16.25 3.64 1.36
C GLU A 64 16.12 2.35 2.19
N THR A 65 14.90 1.86 2.37
CA THR A 65 14.64 0.54 2.96
C THR A 65 15.37 -0.57 2.21
N ALA A 66 15.25 -0.62 0.88
CA ALA A 66 15.96 -1.61 0.07
C ALA A 66 17.48 -1.46 0.17
N HIS A 67 17.98 -0.22 0.19
CA HIS A 67 19.40 0.07 0.37
C HIS A 67 19.95 -0.47 1.71
N LEU A 68 19.19 -0.31 2.79
CA LEU A 68 19.56 -0.75 4.14
C LEU A 68 19.36 -2.24 4.40
N ASN A 69 18.50 -2.92 3.64
CA ASN A 69 18.26 -4.36 3.77
C ASN A 69 19.37 -5.23 3.11
N ALA A 70 20.39 -4.61 2.54
CA ALA A 70 21.54 -5.24 1.90
C ALA A 70 22.78 -4.36 2.05
N ASN A 71 23.90 -4.70 1.40
CA ASN A 71 25.08 -3.84 1.34
C ASN A 71 24.90 -2.73 0.28
N GLY A 72 23.79 -2.00 0.36
CA GLY A 72 23.36 -1.01 -0.62
C GLY A 72 22.43 -1.58 -1.71
N ILE A 73 21.85 -0.66 -2.48
CA ILE A 73 20.81 -0.99 -3.48
C ILE A 73 21.30 -1.93 -4.58
N ALA A 74 22.58 -1.86 -4.96
CA ALA A 74 23.15 -2.75 -5.97
C ALA A 74 23.18 -4.21 -5.49
N ASP A 75 23.65 -4.45 -4.26
CA ASP A 75 23.63 -5.79 -3.63
C ASP A 75 22.19 -6.28 -3.45
N TYR A 76 21.28 -5.40 -3.03
CA TYR A 76 19.86 -5.73 -2.89
C TYR A 76 19.27 -6.27 -4.20
N VAL A 77 19.50 -5.58 -5.32
CA VAL A 77 18.97 -5.98 -6.64
C VAL A 77 19.63 -7.27 -7.13
N GLN A 78 20.94 -7.47 -6.89
CA GLN A 78 21.62 -8.72 -7.25
C GLN A 78 21.05 -9.93 -6.48
N ARG A 79 20.70 -9.74 -5.21
CA ARG A 79 20.19 -10.81 -4.35
C ARG A 79 18.70 -11.10 -4.56
N PHE A 80 17.88 -10.05 -4.63
CA PHE A 80 16.42 -10.18 -4.58
C PHE A 80 15.74 -9.82 -5.90
N GLY A 81 16.43 -9.23 -6.87
CA GLY A 81 15.84 -8.77 -8.13
C GLY A 81 15.19 -9.90 -8.94
N SER A 82 15.82 -11.08 -8.98
CA SER A 82 15.22 -12.25 -9.66
C SER A 82 13.94 -12.71 -8.99
N GLU A 83 13.89 -12.69 -7.66
CA GLU A 83 12.71 -13.09 -6.89
C GLU A 83 11.58 -12.07 -7.03
N ILE A 84 11.89 -10.78 -6.87
CA ILE A 84 10.93 -9.69 -7.11
C ILE A 84 10.33 -9.82 -8.50
N TRP A 85 11.16 -10.06 -9.53
CA TRP A 85 10.67 -10.25 -10.88
C TRP A 85 9.75 -11.47 -10.98
N LYS A 86 10.16 -12.65 -10.50
CA LYS A 86 9.32 -13.87 -10.53
C LYS A 86 7.97 -13.68 -9.87
N VAL A 87 7.93 -13.08 -8.68
CA VAL A 87 6.68 -12.79 -7.96
C VAL A 87 5.84 -11.77 -8.74
N SER A 88 6.46 -10.71 -9.27
CA SER A 88 5.74 -9.71 -10.07
C SER A 88 5.13 -10.29 -11.34
N GLN A 89 5.72 -11.35 -11.91
CA GLN A 89 5.17 -12.04 -13.08
C GLN A 89 3.92 -12.86 -12.77
N THR A 90 3.61 -13.12 -11.49
CA THR A 90 2.36 -13.80 -11.10
C THR A 90 1.24 -12.83 -10.77
N TYR A 91 1.48 -11.51 -10.82
CA TYR A 91 0.44 -10.53 -10.58
C TYR A 91 -0.60 -10.58 -11.69
N GLU A 92 -1.86 -10.54 -11.29
CA GLU A 92 -2.96 -10.46 -12.21
C GLU A 92 -3.02 -9.09 -12.90
N PRO A 93 -3.72 -8.97 -14.05
CA PRO A 93 -3.99 -7.67 -14.67
C PRO A 93 -4.57 -6.68 -13.66
N THR A 94 -4.36 -5.38 -13.90
CA THR A 94 -4.90 -4.34 -13.01
C THR A 94 -6.41 -4.50 -12.85
N PRO A 95 -6.92 -4.65 -11.60
CA PRO A 95 -8.33 -4.89 -11.39
C PRO A 95 -9.13 -3.62 -11.70
N GLU A 96 -10.28 -3.80 -12.34
CA GLU A 96 -11.28 -2.74 -12.42
C GLU A 96 -12.14 -2.79 -11.14
N MET A 97 -11.79 -1.97 -10.15
CA MET A 97 -12.47 -1.93 -8.86
C MET A 97 -13.89 -1.35 -9.01
N LYS A 98 -14.85 -2.23 -9.25
CA LYS A 98 -16.27 -1.89 -9.48
C LYS A 98 -17.20 -2.79 -8.65
N ASP A 99 -18.49 -2.50 -8.72
CA ASP A 99 -19.52 -3.31 -8.08
C ASP A 99 -19.41 -4.77 -8.50
N GLY A 100 -19.38 -5.67 -7.52
CA GLY A 100 -19.17 -7.09 -7.73
C GLY A 100 -18.96 -7.86 -6.44
N LYS A 101 -18.66 -9.15 -6.57
CA LYS A 101 -18.47 -10.06 -5.42
C LYS A 101 -17.32 -9.60 -4.53
N THR A 102 -16.23 -9.14 -5.12
CA THR A 102 -15.04 -8.70 -4.40
C THR A 102 -15.31 -7.43 -3.59
N LEU A 103 -16.00 -6.44 -4.19
CA LEU A 103 -16.44 -5.27 -3.44
C LEU A 103 -17.39 -5.64 -2.29
N ALA A 104 -18.36 -6.54 -2.52
CA ALA A 104 -19.28 -6.98 -1.47
C ALA A 104 -18.54 -7.66 -0.31
N LYS A 105 -17.53 -8.49 -0.62
CA LYS A 105 -16.67 -9.15 0.36
C LYS A 105 -15.82 -8.15 1.16
N LEU A 106 -15.15 -7.22 0.47
CA LEU A 106 -14.39 -6.14 1.08
C LEU A 106 -15.26 -5.29 1.99
N SER A 107 -16.40 -4.83 1.48
CA SER A 107 -17.37 -4.00 2.21
C SER A 107 -17.83 -4.70 3.49
N GLN A 108 -18.24 -5.97 3.40
CA GLN A 108 -18.66 -6.74 4.58
C GLN A 108 -17.54 -6.86 5.63
N GLN A 109 -16.29 -7.07 5.21
CA GLN A 109 -15.17 -7.20 6.14
C GLN A 109 -14.76 -5.86 6.75
N CYS A 110 -14.70 -4.80 5.94
CA CYS A 110 -14.43 -3.43 6.43
C CYS A 110 -15.49 -2.99 7.45
N GLU A 111 -16.77 -3.25 7.17
CA GLU A 111 -17.90 -2.90 8.05
C GLU A 111 -17.81 -3.62 9.41
N LYS A 112 -17.26 -4.85 9.45
CA LYS A 112 -17.00 -5.56 10.72
C LYS A 112 -15.88 -4.92 11.54
N ILE A 113 -14.88 -4.33 10.88
CA ILE A 113 -13.74 -3.69 11.55
C ILE A 113 -14.13 -2.28 12.02
N VAL A 114 -14.76 -1.51 11.14
CA VAL A 114 -15.24 -0.15 11.40
C VAL A 114 -16.67 -0.05 10.86
N PRO A 115 -17.69 -0.21 11.72
CA PRO A 115 -19.08 -0.02 11.33
C PRO A 115 -19.29 1.38 10.77
N HIS A 116 -20.23 1.51 9.83
CA HIS A 116 -20.50 2.73 9.08
C HIS A 116 -20.82 3.90 10.02
N GLU A 117 -21.59 3.64 11.07
CA GLU A 117 -21.96 4.63 12.09
C GLU A 117 -20.76 5.12 12.93
N LYS A 118 -19.64 4.40 12.92
CA LYS A 118 -18.41 4.75 13.65
C LYS A 118 -17.31 5.33 12.77
N LEU A 119 -17.57 5.56 11.48
CA LEU A 119 -16.56 6.07 10.54
C LEU A 119 -15.95 7.41 11.01
N ASP A 120 -16.78 8.33 11.52
CA ASP A 120 -16.29 9.64 11.97
C ASP A 120 -15.41 9.53 13.22
N GLU A 121 -15.81 8.67 14.18
CA GLU A 121 -14.99 8.37 15.35
C GLU A 121 -13.64 7.79 14.93
N ARG A 122 -13.64 6.82 14.01
CA ARG A 122 -12.40 6.18 13.55
C ARG A 122 -11.52 7.12 12.75
N ARG A 123 -12.08 8.03 11.95
CA ARG A 123 -11.34 9.10 11.26
C ARG A 123 -10.68 10.03 12.26
N ALA A 124 -11.39 10.46 13.30
CA ALA A 124 -10.84 11.30 14.35
C ALA A 124 -9.67 10.61 15.09
N GLN A 125 -9.79 9.31 15.37
CA GLN A 125 -8.67 8.52 15.92
C GLN A 125 -7.48 8.48 14.96
N ARG A 126 -7.72 8.19 13.66
CA ARG A 126 -6.67 8.13 12.62
C ARG A 126 -5.88 9.44 12.56
N ASP A 127 -6.56 10.56 12.59
CA ASP A 127 -5.96 11.90 12.43
C ASP A 127 -5.23 12.38 13.71
N ALA A 128 -5.40 11.67 14.83
CA ALA A 128 -4.72 11.95 16.10
C ALA A 128 -3.40 11.17 16.29
N PHE A 129 -3.12 10.17 15.45
CA PHE A 129 -1.82 9.48 15.39
C PHE A 129 -0.81 10.31 14.58
#